data_AF-A0A378J271-F1
#
_entry.id   AF-A0A378J271-F1
#
_cell.length_a   1.000
_cell.length_b   1.000
_cell.length_c   1.000
_cell.angle_alpha   90.00
_cell.angle_beta   90.00
_cell.angle_gamma   90.00
#
_symmetry.space_group_name_H-M   'P 1'
#
loop_
_entity.id
_entity.type
_entity.pdbx_description
1 polymer ?
#
loop_
_entity_poly.entity_id
_entity_poly.type
_entity_poly.pdbx_seq_one_letter_code
_entity_poly.pdbx_strand_id
1 'polypeptide(L)'
;MPFSTKLIADYVEMINGELDRIPVEQPAEFKFITEELQNMISWSFFGAIKNCFFKAPPKPVLPQATKEQLDYIRYCLDTPQEFVKSAADYAEYKQIITQRINAKIKEFQSMDKTAKWDYILFQKELHNEPQQSPLV
;
A
#
# COMPACT_ATOMS: atom_id res chain seq x y z
N MET A 1 7.00 -12.77 -24.78
CA MET A 1 7.95 -13.28 -23.78
C MET A 1 7.15 -13.54 -22.52
N PRO A 2 7.22 -14.73 -21.89
CA PRO A 2 6.60 -14.90 -20.58
C PRO A 2 7.22 -13.90 -19.59
N PHE A 3 6.39 -13.39 -18.69
CA PHE A 3 6.81 -12.48 -17.64
C PHE A 3 7.88 -13.18 -16.80
N SER A 4 9.09 -12.61 -16.77
CA SER A 4 10.25 -13.28 -16.16
C SER A 4 10.08 -13.36 -14.65
N THR A 5 10.41 -14.49 -14.03
CA THR A 5 10.43 -14.66 -12.56
C THR A 5 11.26 -13.58 -11.85
N LYS A 6 12.32 -13.08 -12.50
CA LYS A 6 13.12 -11.96 -11.99
C LYS A 6 12.30 -10.67 -11.94
N LEU A 7 11.57 -10.37 -13.01
CA LEU A 7 10.73 -9.18 -13.11
C LEU A 7 9.57 -9.22 -12.08
N ILE A 8 9.02 -10.40 -11.81
CA ILE A 8 8.04 -10.59 -10.71
C ILE A 8 8.67 -10.21 -9.37
N ALA A 9 9.88 -10.71 -9.08
CA ALA A 9 10.57 -10.43 -7.83
C ALA A 9 10.85 -8.93 -7.67
N ASP A 10 11.33 -8.27 -8.73
CA ASP A 10 11.61 -6.83 -8.72
C ASP A 10 10.33 -6.01 -8.40
N TYR A 11 9.19 -6.35 -9.01
CA TYR A 11 7.92 -5.67 -8.72
C TYR A 11 7.36 -5.98 -7.33
N VAL A 12 7.55 -7.20 -6.83
CA VAL A 12 7.19 -7.60 -5.47
C VAL A 12 8.00 -6.81 -4.45
N GLU A 13 9.31 -6.70 -4.64
CA GLU A 13 10.20 -5.96 -3.76
C GLU A 13 9.83 -4.48 -3.73
N MET A 14 9.64 -3.87 -4.89
CA MET A 14 9.21 -2.48 -5.02
C MET A 14 7.93 -2.22 -4.21
N ILE A 15 6.84 -2.96 -4.46
CA ILE A 15 5.56 -2.68 -3.79
C ILE A 15 5.59 -3.02 -2.31
N ASN A 16 6.33 -4.05 -1.89
CA ASN A 16 6.49 -4.37 -0.47
C ASN A 16 7.22 -3.23 0.26
N GLY A 17 8.28 -2.68 -0.34
CA GLY A 17 8.98 -1.52 0.22
C GLY A 17 8.05 -0.33 0.47
N GLU A 18 7.13 -0.07 -0.46
CA GLU A 18 6.15 1.01 -0.31
C GLU A 18 5.03 0.67 0.71
N LEU A 19 4.58 -0.58 0.76
CA LEU A 19 3.57 -1.03 1.72
C LEU A 19 4.12 -1.06 3.16
N ASP A 20 5.39 -1.39 3.33
CA ASP A 20 6.03 -1.45 4.64
C ASP A 20 6.32 -0.06 5.21
N ARG A 21 6.42 0.96 4.36
CA ARG A 21 6.63 2.37 4.72
C ARG A 21 5.36 3.15 5.02
N ILE A 22 4.20 2.50 5.12
CA ILE A 22 2.96 3.21 5.50
C ILE A 22 3.12 3.71 6.94
N PRO A 23 3.21 5.04 7.17
CA PRO A 23 3.36 5.56 8.51
C PRO A 23 2.04 5.39 9.26
N VAL A 24 2.15 4.93 10.50
CA VAL A 24 1.03 4.75 11.41
C VAL A 24 1.39 5.39 12.75
N GLU A 25 0.57 6.31 13.21
CA GLU A 25 0.81 7.01 14.48
C GLU A 25 0.03 6.39 15.62
N GLN A 26 -1.14 5.82 15.31
CA GLN A 26 -2.07 5.29 16.31
C GLN A 26 -2.62 3.92 15.94
N PRO A 27 -2.84 3.00 16.90
CA PRO A 27 -3.42 1.69 16.62
C PRO A 27 -4.81 1.72 15.97
N ALA A 28 -5.56 2.82 16.16
CA ALA A 28 -6.87 3.01 15.54
C ALA A 28 -6.78 3.19 14.01
N GLU A 29 -5.66 3.72 13.51
CA GLU A 29 -5.45 4.01 12.08
C GLU A 29 -5.34 2.74 11.24
N PHE A 30 -4.82 1.63 11.79
CA PHE A 30 -4.71 0.35 11.08
C PHE A 30 -6.02 -0.05 10.41
N LYS A 31 -7.16 0.13 11.11
CA LYS A 31 -8.47 -0.22 10.54
C LYS A 31 -8.75 0.62 9.29
N PHE A 32 -8.59 1.94 9.37
CA PHE A 32 -8.87 2.84 8.26
C PHE A 32 -7.91 2.65 7.09
N ILE A 33 -6.63 2.40 7.38
CA ILE A 33 -5.63 2.07 6.36
C ILE A 33 -5.99 0.77 5.64
N THR A 34 -6.40 -0.27 6.37
CA THR A 34 -6.85 -1.52 5.73
C THR A 34 -8.10 -1.32 4.87
N GLU A 35 -9.03 -0.45 5.29
CA GLU A 35 -10.21 -0.11 4.50
C GLU A 35 -9.84 0.64 3.22
N GLU A 36 -8.91 1.61 3.28
CA GLU A 36 -8.42 2.31 2.08
C GLU A 36 -7.71 1.36 1.11
N LEU A 37 -6.81 0.51 1.60
CA LEU A 37 -6.14 -0.51 0.80
C LEU A 37 -7.15 -1.48 0.15
N GLN A 38 -8.20 -1.89 0.87
CA GLN A 38 -9.28 -2.72 0.34
C GLN A 38 -10.08 -2.00 -0.76
N ASN A 39 -10.34 -0.70 -0.57
CA ASN A 39 -11.06 0.12 -1.55
C ASN A 39 -10.26 0.23 -2.86
N MET A 40 -8.93 0.39 -2.79
CA MET A 40 -8.06 0.46 -3.97
C MET A 40 -8.19 -0.79 -4.84
N ILE A 41 -8.09 -1.98 -4.23
CA ILE A 41 -8.16 -3.25 -4.98
C ILE A 41 -9.58 -3.62 -5.42
N SER A 42 -10.60 -3.22 -4.65
CA SER A 42 -12.01 -3.48 -5.00
C SER A 42 -12.45 -2.63 -6.19
N TRP A 43 -11.98 -1.38 -6.28
CA TRP A 43 -12.27 -0.48 -7.40
C TRP A 43 -11.53 -0.88 -8.67
N SER A 44 -10.33 -1.47 -8.55
CA SER A 44 -9.62 -2.06 -9.69
C SER A 44 -10.33 -3.29 -10.30
N PHE A 45 -11.20 -3.98 -9.54
CA PHE A 45 -11.97 -5.14 -10.00
C PHE A 45 -13.40 -4.83 -10.48
N PHE A 46 -14.04 -3.79 -9.93
CA PHE A 46 -15.39 -3.40 -10.33
C PHE A 46 -15.36 -2.08 -11.08
N GLY A 47 -15.50 -2.18 -12.41
CA GLY A 47 -15.88 -1.04 -13.24
C GLY A 47 -17.13 -0.38 -12.69
N ALA A 48 -16.99 0.89 -12.29
CA ALA A 48 -18.03 1.92 -12.25
C ALA A 48 -19.46 1.49 -11.84
N ILE A 49 -19.66 0.98 -10.62
CA ILE A 49 -20.98 1.04 -9.98
C ILE A 49 -20.85 1.78 -8.65
N LYS A 50 -20.77 3.11 -8.73
CA LYS A 50 -21.00 3.98 -7.57
C LYS A 50 -22.50 4.04 -7.29
N ASN A 51 -22.98 3.16 -6.41
CA ASN A 51 -24.26 3.40 -5.74
C ASN A 51 -24.04 4.43 -4.61
N CYS A 52 -24.42 5.66 -4.92
CA CYS A 52 -24.41 6.82 -4.04
C CYS A 52 -25.49 6.73 -2.94
N PHE A 53 -25.42 5.84 -1.94
CA PHE A 53 -26.43 5.86 -0.85
C PHE A 53 -25.97 5.39 0.54
N PHE A 54 -24.69 5.50 0.89
CA PHE A 54 -24.27 5.38 2.28
C PHE A 54 -23.41 6.57 2.69
N LYS A 55 -23.97 7.46 3.53
CA LYS A 55 -23.17 8.39 4.32
C LYS A 55 -22.29 7.52 5.21
N ALA A 56 -21.06 7.26 4.76
CA ALA A 56 -20.04 6.66 5.58
C ALA A 56 -19.90 7.52 6.85
N PRO A 57 -19.76 6.91 8.05
CA PRO A 57 -19.42 7.67 9.24
C PRO A 57 -18.16 8.51 8.95
N PRO A 58 -18.01 9.70 9.54
CA PRO A 58 -16.84 10.53 9.32
C PRO A 58 -15.60 9.69 9.65
N LYS A 59 -14.85 9.31 8.61
CA LYS A 59 -13.57 8.64 8.78
C LYS A 59 -12.67 9.63 9.53
N PRO A 60 -11.97 9.21 10.60
CA PRO A 60 -10.93 10.03 11.16
C PRO A 60 -9.94 10.39 10.04
N VAL A 61 -9.48 11.63 10.08
CA VAL A 61 -8.56 12.15 9.08
C VAL A 61 -7.24 11.43 9.27
N LEU A 62 -6.87 10.55 8.34
CA LEU A 62 -5.54 9.93 8.32
C LEU A 62 -4.46 11.03 8.29
N PRO A 63 -3.33 10.85 8.98
CA PRO A 63 -2.18 11.72 8.86
C PRO A 63 -1.79 11.95 7.40
N GLN A 64 -1.26 13.13 7.09
CA GLN A 64 -0.93 13.51 5.72
C GLN A 64 0.09 12.54 5.09
N ALA A 65 1.12 12.16 5.84
CA ALA A 65 2.13 11.22 5.39
C ALA A 65 1.53 9.84 5.03
N THR A 66 0.56 9.36 5.82
CA THR A 66 -0.15 8.11 5.53
C THR A 66 -0.94 8.20 4.23
N LYS A 67 -1.61 9.33 4.00
CA LYS A 67 -2.36 9.57 2.76
C LYS A 67 -1.46 9.60 1.54
N GLU A 68 -0.35 10.34 1.62
CA GLU A 68 0.61 10.45 0.51
C GLU A 68 1.17 9.08 0.13
N GLN A 69 1.51 8.25 1.12
CA GLN A 69 1.99 6.89 0.86
C GLN A 69 0.90 6.01 0.22
N LEU A 70 -0.34 6.10 0.71
CA LEU A 70 -1.48 5.39 0.14
C LEU A 70 -1.81 5.85 -1.29
N ASP A 71 -1.70 7.15 -1.57
CA ASP A 71 -1.88 7.71 -2.90
C ASP A 71 -0.78 7.23 -3.86
N TYR A 72 0.46 7.09 -3.39
CA TYR A 72 1.54 6.52 -4.19
C TYR A 72 1.33 5.03 -4.49
N ILE A 73 0.91 4.23 -3.51
CA ILE A 73 0.55 2.81 -3.73
C ILE A 73 -0.58 2.70 -4.76
N ARG A 74 -1.57 3.59 -4.68
CA ARG A 74 -2.65 3.67 -5.67
C ARG A 74 -2.13 4.04 -7.04
N TYR A 75 -1.24 5.01 -7.15
CA TYR A 75 -0.58 5.38 -8.40
C TYR A 75 0.11 4.17 -9.03
N CYS A 76 0.91 3.42 -8.27
CA CYS A 76 1.53 2.18 -8.73
C CYS A 76 0.51 1.18 -9.32
N LEU A 77 -0.68 1.04 -8.72
CA LEU A 77 -1.72 0.15 -9.22
C LEU A 77 -2.45 0.69 -10.47
N ASP A 78 -2.77 1.99 -10.48
CA ASP A 78 -3.63 2.62 -11.47
C ASP A 78 -2.88 2.99 -12.76
N THR A 79 -1.55 3.21 -12.69
CA THR A 79 -0.70 3.63 -13.83
C THR A 79 0.41 2.62 -14.19
N PRO A 80 0.08 1.37 -14.59
CA PRO A 80 1.08 0.34 -14.92
C PRO A 80 2.02 0.74 -16.07
N GLN A 81 1.59 1.64 -16.95
CA GLN A 81 2.39 2.13 -18.07
C GLN A 81 3.67 2.87 -17.66
N GLU A 82 3.73 3.39 -16.44
CA GLU A 82 4.90 4.08 -15.89
C GLU A 82 5.97 3.09 -15.38
N PHE A 83 5.58 1.83 -15.14
CA PHE A 83 6.42 0.80 -14.51
C PHE A 83 6.71 -0.39 -15.44
N VAL A 84 5.89 -0.58 -16.46
CA VAL A 84 5.94 -1.71 -17.37
C VAL A 84 5.99 -1.18 -18.81
N LYS A 85 6.98 -1.62 -19.58
CA LYS A 85 7.15 -1.15 -20.97
C LYS A 85 6.13 -1.73 -21.95
N SER A 86 5.65 -2.93 -21.67
CA SER A 86 4.78 -3.69 -22.55
C SER A 86 3.36 -3.74 -21.99
N ALA A 87 2.38 -3.29 -22.77
CA ALA A 87 0.98 -3.32 -22.37
C ALA A 87 0.44 -4.75 -22.13
N ALA A 88 1.05 -5.76 -22.76
CA ALA A 88 0.70 -7.16 -22.55
C ALA A 88 0.94 -7.63 -21.10
N ASP A 89 1.85 -6.96 -20.40
CA ASP A 89 2.31 -7.34 -19.06
C ASP A 89 1.58 -6.54 -17.94
N TYR A 90 0.71 -5.59 -18.31
CA TYR A 90 0.01 -4.73 -17.34
C TYR A 90 -0.90 -5.51 -16.40
N ALA A 91 -1.61 -6.51 -16.92
CA ALA A 91 -2.53 -7.32 -16.12
C ALA A 91 -1.77 -8.10 -15.03
N GLU A 92 -0.63 -8.69 -15.39
CA GLU A 92 0.19 -9.46 -14.46
C GLU A 92 0.84 -8.56 -13.40
N TYR A 93 1.36 -7.40 -13.81
CA TYR A 93 1.86 -6.39 -12.89
C TYR A 93 0.79 -5.94 -11.88
N LYS A 94 -0.41 -5.58 -12.34
CA LYS A 94 -1.54 -5.20 -11.45
C LYS A 94 -1.92 -6.34 -10.51
N GLN A 95 -1.90 -7.58 -11.00
CA GLN A 95 -2.17 -8.76 -10.18
C GLN A 95 -1.14 -8.92 -9.06
N ILE A 96 0.15 -8.72 -9.35
CA ILE A 96 1.23 -8.77 -8.36
C ILE A 96 1.00 -7.71 -7.28
N ILE A 97 0.76 -6.46 -7.65
CA ILE A 97 0.47 -5.38 -6.70
C ILE A 97 -0.76 -5.69 -5.85
N THR A 98 -1.84 -6.14 -6.48
CA THR A 98 -3.08 -6.52 -5.78
C THR A 98 -2.86 -7.64 -4.77
N GLN A 99 -2.05 -8.64 -5.11
CA GLN A 99 -1.69 -9.73 -4.19
C GLN A 99 -0.91 -9.22 -2.98
N ARG A 100 0.02 -8.27 -3.18
CA ARG A 100 0.80 -7.68 -2.09
C ARG A 100 -0.01 -6.75 -1.20
N ILE A 101 -0.90 -5.94 -1.78
CA ILE A 101 -1.87 -5.15 -0.99
C ILE A 101 -2.75 -6.08 -0.13
N ASN A 102 -3.26 -7.17 -0.70
CA ASN A 102 -4.03 -8.17 0.07
C ASN A 102 -3.22 -8.82 1.19
N ALA A 103 -1.95 -9.12 0.96
CA ALA A 103 -1.08 -9.67 1.99
C ALA A 103 -0.90 -8.66 3.13
N LYS A 104 -0.65 -7.38 2.83
CA LYS A 104 -0.49 -6.32 3.83
C LYS A 104 -1.77 -6.08 4.64
N ILE A 105 -2.94 -6.12 3.98
CA ILE A 105 -4.24 -6.06 4.66
C ILE A 105 -4.36 -7.19 5.69
N LYS A 106 -4.04 -8.43 5.29
CA LYS A 106 -4.11 -9.59 6.19
C LYS A 106 -3.12 -9.46 7.35
N GLU A 107 -1.91 -8.97 7.08
CA GLU A 107 -0.90 -8.70 8.10
C GLU A 107 -1.47 -7.76 9.16
N PHE A 108 -1.92 -6.56 8.78
CA PHE A 108 -2.49 -5.57 9.70
C PHE A 108 -3.74 -6.04 10.44
N GLN A 109 -4.57 -6.87 9.81
CA GLN A 109 -5.75 -7.47 10.45
C GLN A 109 -5.37 -8.56 11.46
N SER A 110 -4.28 -9.27 11.23
CA SER A 110 -3.79 -10.36 12.09
C SER A 110 -2.95 -9.86 13.28
N MET A 111 -2.42 -8.64 13.20
CA MET A 111 -1.63 -8.04 14.28
C MET A 111 -2.47 -7.86 15.56
N ASP A 112 -1.92 -8.35 16.67
CA ASP A 112 -2.43 -8.04 17.99
C ASP A 112 -2.03 -6.62 18.45
N LYS A 113 -2.39 -6.26 19.68
CA LYS A 113 -2.11 -4.92 20.21
C LYS A 113 -0.60 -4.65 20.31
N THR A 114 0.20 -5.64 20.69
CA THR A 114 1.65 -5.48 20.86
C THR A 114 2.31 -5.28 19.49
N ALA A 115 2.00 -6.14 18.52
CA ALA A 115 2.52 -6.05 17.16
C ALA A 115 2.18 -4.71 16.48
N LYS A 116 0.99 -4.15 16.73
CA LYS A 116 0.62 -2.81 16.24
C LYS A 116 1.49 -1.71 16.83
N TRP A 117 1.81 -1.78 18.12
CA TRP A 117 2.69 -0.80 18.75
C TRP A 117 4.14 -0.95 18.29
N ASP A 118 4.61 -2.18 18.12
CA ASP A 118 5.95 -2.45 17.59
C ASP A 118 6.09 -1.90 16.17
N TYR A 119 5.07 -2.08 15.32
CA TYR A 119 5.03 -1.47 13.99
C TYR A 119 5.08 0.07 14.05
N ILE A 120 4.26 0.69 14.91
CA ILE A 120 4.28 2.16 15.09
C ILE A 120 5.67 2.64 15.54
N LEU A 121 6.32 1.93 16.46
CA LEU A 121 7.65 2.27 16.94
C LEU A 121 8.69 2.15 15.81
N PHE A 122 8.65 1.04 15.07
CA PHE A 122 9.52 0.81 13.91
C PHE A 122 9.35 1.90 12.84
N GLN A 123 8.12 2.31 12.52
CA GLN A 123 7.88 3.43 11.60
C GLN A 123 8.47 4.74 12.13
N LYS A 124 8.34 5.01 13.44
CA LYS A 124 8.96 6.20 14.04
C LYS A 124 10.48 6.16 13.95
N GLU A 125 11.12 5.00 14.11
CA GLU A 125 12.57 4.88 13.95
C GLU A 125 12.98 5.15 12.50
N LEU A 126 12.30 4.53 11.53
CA LEU A 126 12.55 4.75 10.10
C LEU A 126 12.42 6.22 9.66
N HIS A 127 11.45 6.95 10.23
CA HIS A 127 11.21 8.35 9.89
C HIS A 127 11.98 9.37 10.75
N ASN A 128 12.54 8.95 11.89
CA ASN A 128 13.36 9.81 12.77
C ASN A 128 14.86 9.59 12.61
N GLU A 129 15.32 8.58 11.86
CA GLU A 129 16.73 8.50 11.52
C GLU A 129 17.11 9.76 10.71
N PRO A 130 18.01 10.62 11.22
CA PRO A 130 18.56 11.67 10.39
C PRO A 130 19.24 10.97 9.22
N GLN A 131 18.91 11.36 7.99
CA GLN A 131 19.64 10.93 6.80
C GLN A 131 21.13 10.92 7.18
N GLN A 132 21.73 9.74 7.30
CA GLN A 132 23.16 9.63 7.46
C GLN A 132 23.72 10.19 6.17
N SER A 133 24.06 11.47 6.18
CA SER A 133 24.88 12.12 5.19
C SER A 133 26.04 11.18 4.93
N PRO A 134 26.30 10.75 3.68
CA PRO A 134 27.49 9.98 3.41
C PRO A 134 28.67 10.87 3.78
N LEU A 135 29.33 10.52 4.88
CA LEU A 135 30.63 11.08 5.21
C LEU A 135 31.59 10.63 4.11
N VAL A 136 31.96 11.63 3.31
CA VAL A 136 33.15 11.79 2.44
C VAL A 136 34.07 10.57 2.35
#